data_AF-A0A1E7L2G0-F1
#
_entry.id   AF-A0A1E7L2G0-F1
#
_cell.length_a   1.000
_cell.length_b   1.000
_cell.length_c   1.000
_cell.angle_alpha   90.00
_cell.angle_beta   90.00
_cell.angle_gamma   90.00
#
_symmetry.space_group_name_H-M   'P 1'
#
loop_
_entity.id
_entity.type
_entity.pdbx_description
1 polymer ?
#
loop_
_entity_poly.entity_id
_entity_poly.type
_entity_poly.pdbx_seq_one_letter_code
_entity_poly.pdbx_strand_id
1 'polypeptide(L)'
;MNRHYTSPTNPCHVISAERYRLSHIDYVTPDLPKFDAMVEFLNFSDTNLHTRPEGYGLILLEAEEHSLAYFGPIEQVRQYQADNAAGAATTFDHTQGVMIGGWPQGVAWDGFIPTTYWNRKANGAVDDGIGILTRFDHPVTPGAEVIVYEFEGGWLADRPTHKLVTYHCTACHLDTFTDSGHVHENDGPDTRRWAARQARQHMESAKKHGVNRDGQSACRPNNGEMLRIVNEMAKKRRYEHAPLPDTDDAYCAIHGPCSIIRELRAGVRPAAAYA
;
A
#
# COMPACT_ATOMS: atom_id res chain seq x y z
N MET A 1 14.80 -8.32 2.08
CA MET A 1 13.50 -7.85 1.54
C MET A 1 12.79 -9.05 0.97
N ASN A 2 11.48 -9.19 1.20
CA ASN A 2 10.68 -10.29 0.66
C ASN A 2 10.65 -10.23 -0.88
N ARG A 3 10.88 -11.34 -1.56
CA ARG A 3 10.90 -11.37 -3.03
C ARG A 3 9.47 -11.42 -3.58
N HIS A 4 9.15 -10.50 -4.48
CA HIS A 4 7.88 -10.46 -5.21
C HIS A 4 8.08 -10.89 -6.67
N TYR A 5 7.11 -11.63 -7.21
CA TYR A 5 7.08 -12.07 -8.60
C TYR A 5 6.06 -11.24 -9.37
N THR A 6 6.47 -10.71 -10.50
CA THR A 6 5.65 -9.82 -11.35
C THR A 6 5.18 -10.54 -12.61
N SER A 7 4.06 -10.08 -13.17
CA SER A 7 3.56 -10.56 -14.45
C SER A 7 4.60 -10.33 -15.55
N PRO A 8 4.91 -11.34 -16.40
CA PRO A 8 5.81 -11.18 -17.53
C PRO A 8 5.35 -10.14 -18.56
N THR A 9 4.03 -9.96 -18.70
CA THR A 9 3.43 -9.03 -19.67
C THR A 9 3.11 -7.66 -19.06
N ASN A 10 3.10 -7.56 -17.73
CA ASN A 10 2.88 -6.32 -17.00
C ASN A 10 3.74 -6.28 -15.73
N PRO A 11 5.00 -5.80 -15.80
CA PRO A 11 5.93 -5.81 -14.65
C PRO A 11 5.50 -4.91 -13.48
N CYS A 12 4.47 -4.07 -13.68
CA CYS A 12 3.86 -3.30 -12.60
C CYS A 12 2.88 -4.12 -11.75
N HIS A 13 2.49 -5.31 -12.21
CA HIS A 13 1.53 -6.18 -11.53
C HIS A 13 2.25 -7.33 -10.83
N VAL A 14 2.26 -7.29 -9.50
CA VAL A 14 2.72 -8.41 -8.67
C VAL A 14 1.66 -9.50 -8.66
N ILE A 15 2.09 -10.74 -8.91
CA ILE A 15 1.23 -11.94 -9.00
C ILE A 15 1.47 -12.93 -7.87
N SER A 16 2.63 -12.88 -7.20
CA SER A 16 2.91 -13.66 -6.00
C SER A 16 4.09 -13.10 -5.21
N ALA A 17 4.31 -13.62 -4.01
CA ALA A 17 5.47 -13.33 -3.16
C ALA A 17 6.07 -14.64 -2.62
N GLU A 18 7.35 -14.61 -2.23
CA GLU A 18 8.02 -15.75 -1.61
C GLU A 18 7.43 -16.07 -0.23
N ARG A 19 7.07 -15.04 0.53
CA ARG A 19 6.52 -15.17 1.87
C ARG A 19 5.31 -14.27 2.04
N TYR A 20 4.38 -14.73 2.85
CA TYR A 20 3.22 -13.98 3.27
C TYR A 20 3.17 -13.95 4.80
N ARG A 21 2.76 -12.82 5.33
CA ARG A 21 2.31 -12.69 6.71
C ARG A 21 0.89 -13.25 6.82
N LEU A 22 0.66 -14.00 7.89
CA LEU A 22 -0.68 -14.35 8.34
C LEU A 22 -1.31 -13.13 9.01
N SER A 23 -2.31 -12.54 8.36
CA SER A 23 -2.88 -11.26 8.81
C SER A 23 -4.13 -11.43 9.64
N HIS A 24 -5.03 -12.31 9.18
CA HIS A 24 -6.29 -12.57 9.84
C HIS A 24 -6.74 -14.01 9.58
N ILE A 25 -7.41 -14.61 10.56
CA ILE A 25 -8.08 -15.90 10.44
C ILE A 25 -9.50 -15.70 10.95
N ASP A 26 -10.47 -16.19 10.20
CA ASP A 26 -11.88 -16.16 10.60
C ASP A 26 -12.67 -17.34 10.02
N TYR A 27 -13.99 -17.36 10.28
CA TYR A 27 -14.89 -18.41 9.83
C TYR A 27 -16.14 -17.81 9.20
N VAL A 28 -16.40 -18.19 7.95
CA VAL A 28 -17.57 -17.74 7.19
C VAL A 28 -18.60 -18.85 7.22
N THR A 29 -19.55 -18.77 8.14
CA THR A 29 -20.54 -19.81 8.42
C THR A 29 -21.95 -19.40 8.00
N PRO A 30 -22.87 -20.35 7.70
CA PRO A 30 -24.22 -20.05 7.22
C PRO A 30 -25.10 -19.21 8.16
N ASP A 31 -24.76 -19.14 9.44
CA ASP A 31 -25.44 -18.31 10.44
C ASP A 31 -25.05 -16.82 10.37
N LEU A 32 -24.03 -16.45 9.58
CA LEU A 32 -23.69 -15.06 9.35
C LEU A 32 -24.79 -14.34 8.54
N PRO A 33 -25.25 -13.15 8.97
CA PRO A 33 -26.36 -12.44 8.31
C PRO A 33 -26.19 -12.15 6.81
N LYS A 34 -24.95 -12.17 6.30
CA LYS A 34 -24.62 -11.89 4.90
C LYS A 34 -23.89 -13.06 4.23
N PHE A 35 -24.01 -14.27 4.76
CA PHE A 35 -23.27 -15.45 4.27
C PHE A 35 -23.37 -15.64 2.75
N ASP A 36 -24.58 -15.67 2.19
CA ASP A 36 -24.78 -15.89 0.75
C ASP A 36 -24.06 -14.84 -0.11
N ALA A 37 -24.12 -13.56 0.29
CA ALA A 37 -23.42 -12.46 -0.37
C ALA A 37 -21.90 -12.52 -0.15
N MET A 38 -21.45 -12.99 1.02
CA MET A 38 -20.04 -13.19 1.30
C MET A 38 -19.45 -14.30 0.43
N VAL A 39 -20.15 -15.40 0.18
CA VAL A 39 -19.63 -16.52 -0.61
C VAL A 39 -19.89 -16.37 -2.11
N GLU A 40 -20.65 -15.36 -2.55
CA GLU A 40 -21.00 -15.11 -3.95
C GLU A 40 -19.75 -14.97 -4.84
N PHE A 41 -18.69 -14.32 -4.37
CA PHE A 41 -17.45 -14.17 -5.14
C PHE A 41 -16.72 -15.52 -5.36
N LEU A 42 -17.05 -16.60 -4.62
CA LEU A 42 -16.59 -17.97 -4.93
C LEU A 42 -17.35 -18.57 -6.13
N ASN A 43 -18.45 -17.95 -6.54
CA ASN A 43 -19.22 -18.32 -7.73
C ASN A 43 -18.76 -17.55 -8.99
N PHE A 44 -17.57 -16.94 -8.98
CA PHE A 44 -17.07 -16.18 -10.12
C PHE A 44 -16.84 -17.09 -11.34
N SER A 45 -17.53 -16.79 -12.46
CA SER A 45 -17.50 -17.54 -13.72
C SER A 45 -17.91 -19.03 -13.61
N ASP A 46 -17.86 -19.78 -14.71
CA ASP A 46 -18.33 -21.17 -14.87
C ASP A 46 -17.65 -22.23 -13.95
N THR A 47 -16.86 -21.80 -12.96
CA THR A 47 -16.07 -22.68 -12.09
C THR A 47 -16.78 -23.12 -10.81
N ASN A 48 -17.90 -22.48 -10.42
CA ASN A 48 -18.68 -22.72 -9.19
C ASN A 48 -17.84 -23.30 -8.04
N LEU A 49 -16.97 -22.47 -7.47
CA LEU A 49 -16.03 -22.90 -6.44
C LEU A 49 -16.69 -22.99 -5.06
N HIS A 50 -17.94 -22.51 -4.92
CA HIS A 50 -18.73 -22.70 -3.72
C HIS A 50 -19.23 -24.15 -3.63
N THR A 51 -18.55 -24.94 -2.80
CA THR A 51 -18.77 -26.39 -2.69
C THR A 51 -19.12 -26.85 -1.27
N ARG A 52 -19.14 -25.94 -0.30
CA ARG A 52 -19.24 -26.25 1.13
C ARG A 52 -20.49 -25.66 1.79
N PRO A 53 -21.55 -26.46 2.01
CA PRO A 53 -22.75 -26.00 2.71
C PRO A 53 -22.51 -25.68 4.19
N GLU A 54 -21.46 -26.24 4.80
CA GLU A 54 -21.06 -25.96 6.18
C GLU A 54 -20.37 -24.61 6.38
N GLY A 55 -20.00 -23.92 5.28
CA GLY A 55 -19.21 -22.70 5.30
C GLY A 55 -17.71 -22.93 5.10
N TYR A 56 -16.90 -21.93 5.42
CA TYR A 56 -15.47 -21.88 5.12
C TYR A 56 -14.65 -21.40 6.31
N GLY A 57 -13.51 -22.05 6.55
CA GLY A 57 -12.41 -21.41 7.23
C GLY A 57 -11.75 -20.40 6.30
N LEU A 58 -11.51 -19.19 6.78
CA LEU A 58 -10.91 -18.08 6.06
C LEU A 58 -9.51 -17.80 6.61
N ILE A 59 -8.52 -17.76 5.72
CA ILE A 59 -7.18 -17.27 6.05
C ILE A 59 -6.84 -16.11 5.11
N LEU A 60 -6.54 -14.95 5.68
CA LEU A 60 -6.13 -13.76 4.96
C LEU A 60 -4.61 -13.57 5.11
N LEU A 61 -3.94 -13.58 3.97
CA LEU A 61 -2.50 -13.49 3.84
C LEU A 61 -2.12 -12.20 3.13
N GLU A 62 -1.02 -11.59 3.55
CA GLU A 62 -0.51 -10.40 2.86
C GLU A 62 1.02 -10.36 2.81
N ALA A 63 1.52 -9.72 1.77
CA ALA A 63 2.90 -9.29 1.58
C ALA A 63 2.86 -7.78 1.30
N GLU A 64 4.03 -7.14 1.23
CA GLU A 64 4.14 -5.69 1.04
C GLU A 64 3.39 -5.19 -0.21
N GLU A 65 3.33 -6.01 -1.25
CA GLU A 65 2.76 -5.66 -2.56
C GLU A 65 1.72 -6.66 -3.08
N HIS A 66 1.30 -7.63 -2.25
CA HIS A 66 0.38 -8.69 -2.67
C HIS A 66 -0.48 -9.18 -1.52
N SER A 67 -1.67 -9.68 -1.84
CA SER A 67 -2.60 -10.25 -0.87
C SER A 67 -3.21 -11.53 -1.45
N LEU A 68 -3.52 -12.46 -0.56
CA LEU A 68 -4.20 -13.70 -0.88
C LEU A 68 -5.26 -14.00 0.18
N ALA A 69 -6.34 -14.62 -0.24
CA ALA A 69 -7.35 -15.19 0.65
C ALA A 69 -7.50 -16.68 0.37
N TYR A 70 -7.53 -17.48 1.44
CA TYR A 70 -7.79 -18.91 1.37
C TYR A 70 -9.16 -19.23 1.98
N PHE A 71 -9.93 -20.03 1.26
CA PHE A 71 -11.24 -20.54 1.66
C PHE A 71 -11.21 -22.06 1.69
N GLY A 72 -11.33 -22.68 2.86
CA GLY A 72 -11.19 -24.13 3.00
C GLY A 72 -12.01 -24.73 4.13
N PRO A 73 -11.72 -25.99 4.53
CA PRO A 73 -12.41 -26.65 5.63
C PRO A 73 -12.20 -25.86 6.93
N ILE A 74 -13.30 -25.59 7.64
CA ILE A 74 -13.29 -24.93 8.96
C ILE A 74 -12.36 -25.67 9.93
N GLU A 75 -12.42 -27.00 9.96
CA GLU A 75 -11.61 -27.81 10.89
C GLU A 75 -10.10 -27.71 10.61
N GLN A 76 -9.68 -27.68 9.34
CA GLN A 76 -8.27 -27.48 9.01
C GLN A 76 -7.79 -26.09 9.49
N VAL A 77 -8.59 -25.05 9.27
CA VAL A 77 -8.23 -23.67 9.67
C VAL A 77 -8.19 -23.53 11.19
N ARG A 78 -9.13 -24.16 11.93
CA ARG A 78 -9.11 -24.21 13.40
C ARG A 78 -7.86 -24.89 13.92
N GLN A 79 -7.51 -26.05 13.36
CA GLN A 79 -6.30 -26.77 13.73
C GLN A 79 -5.05 -25.92 13.45
N TYR A 80 -4.99 -25.31 12.26
CA TYR A 80 -3.91 -24.40 11.89
C TYR A 80 -3.76 -23.22 12.85
N GLN A 81 -4.87 -22.60 13.27
CA GLN A 81 -4.84 -21.50 14.23
C GLN A 81 -4.34 -21.96 15.61
N ALA A 82 -4.83 -23.10 16.10
CA ALA A 82 -4.45 -23.65 17.41
C ALA A 82 -2.96 -24.02 17.46
N ASP A 83 -2.46 -24.68 16.42
CA ASP A 83 -1.07 -25.10 16.36
C ASP A 83 -0.09 -23.92 16.24
N ASN A 84 -0.45 -22.88 15.46
CA ASN A 84 0.35 -21.66 15.40
C ASN A 84 0.45 -20.96 16.78
N ALA A 85 -0.65 -20.92 17.52
CA ALA A 85 -0.66 -20.35 18.87
C ALA A 85 0.22 -21.15 19.85
N ALA A 86 0.33 -22.47 19.63
CA ALA A 86 1.20 -23.36 20.41
C ALA A 86 2.66 -23.36 19.93
N GLY A 87 3.00 -22.68 18.83
CA GLY A 87 4.32 -22.74 18.20
C GLY A 87 4.66 -24.12 17.62
N ALA A 88 3.64 -24.94 17.33
CA ALA A 88 3.81 -26.26 16.76
C ALA A 88 4.01 -26.19 15.24
N ALA A 89 4.75 -27.17 14.69
CA ALA A 89 4.85 -27.32 13.25
C ALA A 89 3.53 -27.89 12.70
N THR A 90 2.72 -27.05 12.07
CA THR A 90 1.48 -27.48 11.42
C THR A 90 1.71 -27.87 9.99
N THR A 91 1.16 -29.02 9.59
CA THR A 91 0.98 -29.32 8.17
C THR A 91 -0.30 -28.63 7.70
N PHE A 92 -0.17 -27.70 6.76
CA PHE A 92 -1.32 -27.02 6.15
C PHE A 92 -1.46 -27.46 4.70
N ASP A 93 -2.57 -28.11 4.38
CA ASP A 93 -2.86 -28.57 3.02
C ASP A 93 -3.75 -27.55 2.29
N HIS A 94 -3.07 -26.65 1.58
CA HIS A 94 -3.71 -25.62 0.76
C HIS A 94 -4.58 -26.19 -0.36
N THR A 95 -4.44 -27.47 -0.73
CA THR A 95 -5.22 -28.08 -1.82
C THR A 95 -6.65 -28.45 -1.42
N GLN A 96 -6.97 -28.46 -0.12
CA GLN A 96 -8.33 -28.75 0.38
C GLN A 96 -9.30 -27.57 0.25
N GLY A 97 -8.83 -26.43 -0.23
CA GLY A 97 -9.60 -25.21 -0.39
C GLY A 97 -9.23 -24.46 -1.65
N VAL A 98 -9.65 -23.21 -1.71
CA VAL A 98 -9.47 -22.31 -2.85
C VAL A 98 -8.62 -21.13 -2.41
N MET A 99 -7.58 -20.84 -3.21
CA MET A 99 -6.73 -19.66 -3.06
C MET A 99 -7.15 -18.60 -4.07
N ILE A 100 -7.42 -17.39 -3.59
CA ILE A 100 -7.87 -16.26 -4.41
C ILE A 100 -6.90 -15.09 -4.23
N GLY A 101 -6.62 -14.39 -5.33
CA GLY A 101 -5.80 -13.19 -5.32
C GLY A 101 -6.60 -11.99 -4.80
N GLY A 102 -6.01 -11.23 -3.88
CA GLY A 102 -6.73 -10.13 -3.20
C GLY A 102 -7.43 -10.59 -1.93
N TRP A 103 -7.82 -9.63 -1.10
CA TRP A 103 -8.79 -9.89 -0.04
C TRP A 103 -10.20 -9.64 -0.56
N PRO A 104 -11.21 -10.33 -0.03
CA PRO A 104 -12.59 -10.02 -0.38
C PRO A 104 -12.98 -8.63 0.14
N GLN A 105 -13.83 -7.93 -0.62
CA GLN A 105 -14.24 -6.55 -0.36
C GLN A 105 -15.74 -6.36 -0.62
N GLY A 106 -16.28 -5.23 -0.14
CA GLY A 106 -17.63 -4.78 -0.43
C GLY A 106 -18.59 -4.98 0.75
N VAL A 107 -19.82 -4.49 0.61
CA VAL A 107 -20.80 -4.35 1.71
C VAL A 107 -21.05 -5.64 2.52
N ALA A 108 -20.89 -6.81 1.89
CA ALA A 108 -20.99 -8.09 2.60
C ALA A 108 -19.83 -8.32 3.59
N TRP A 109 -18.64 -7.90 3.21
CA TRP A 109 -17.38 -8.05 3.92
C TRP A 109 -17.05 -6.85 4.83
N ASP A 110 -17.62 -5.69 4.51
CA ASP A 110 -17.50 -4.48 5.32
C ASP A 110 -17.96 -4.74 6.75
N GLY A 111 -17.02 -4.65 7.70
CA GLY A 111 -17.24 -4.90 9.13
C GLY A 111 -16.99 -6.35 9.58
N PHE A 112 -16.85 -7.30 8.66
CA PHE A 112 -16.40 -8.66 8.98
C PHE A 112 -14.87 -8.74 8.99
N ILE A 113 -14.23 -8.18 7.96
CA ILE A 113 -12.77 -8.11 7.88
C ILE A 113 -12.32 -6.84 8.60
N PRO A 114 -11.46 -6.94 9.63
CA PRO A 114 -10.95 -5.76 10.31
C PRO A 114 -10.02 -4.98 9.38
N THR A 115 -9.99 -3.66 9.55
CA THR A 115 -8.90 -2.84 9.00
C THR A 115 -7.57 -3.35 9.54
N THR A 116 -6.59 -3.54 8.65
CA THR A 116 -5.26 -4.01 9.02
C THR A 116 -4.19 -3.09 8.46
N TYR A 117 -3.09 -2.96 9.18
CA TYR A 117 -1.92 -2.19 8.79
C TYR A 117 -0.71 -3.10 8.62
N TRP A 118 0.19 -2.78 7.69
CA TRP A 118 1.43 -3.52 7.56
C TRP A 118 2.35 -3.22 8.75
N ASN A 119 2.60 -1.93 9.02
CA ASN A 119 3.33 -1.51 10.20
C ASN A 119 2.40 -1.58 11.40
N ARG A 120 2.67 -2.53 12.31
CA ARG A 120 1.88 -2.73 13.52
C ARG A 120 2.75 -2.50 14.75
N LYS A 121 2.25 -1.74 15.71
CA LYS A 121 2.94 -1.47 16.98
C LYS A 121 3.24 -2.75 17.74
N ALA A 122 2.31 -3.71 17.72
CA ALA A 122 2.49 -5.04 18.30
C ALA A 122 3.69 -5.81 17.70
N ASN A 123 4.11 -5.46 16.48
CA ASN A 123 5.24 -6.06 15.77
C ASN A 123 6.47 -5.14 15.76
N GLY A 124 6.55 -4.16 16.67
CA GLY A 124 7.71 -3.27 16.82
C GLY A 124 7.74 -2.07 15.88
N ALA A 125 6.67 -1.78 15.15
CA ALA A 125 6.56 -0.52 14.43
C ALA A 125 6.36 0.66 15.41
N VAL A 126 6.65 1.86 14.91
CA VAL A 126 6.48 3.12 15.66
C VAL A 126 5.03 3.29 16.12
N ASP A 127 4.09 3.01 15.22
CA ASP A 127 2.67 2.95 15.49
C ASP A 127 1.95 2.10 14.44
N ASP A 128 0.69 1.80 14.67
CA ASP A 128 -0.17 1.15 13.68
C ASP A 128 -0.38 2.07 12.46
N GLY A 129 -0.09 1.55 11.26
CA GLY A 129 -0.23 2.27 10.00
C GLY A 129 0.76 3.41 9.81
N ILE A 130 1.93 3.34 10.46
CA ILE A 130 2.99 4.34 10.32
C ILE A 130 4.33 3.64 10.09
N GLY A 131 4.89 3.78 8.89
CA GLY A 131 6.17 3.14 8.54
C GLY A 131 6.40 2.98 7.05
N ILE A 132 7.62 2.61 6.67
CA ILE A 132 7.96 2.27 5.28
C ILE A 132 7.47 0.86 5.00
N LEU A 133 6.72 0.69 3.90
CA LEU A 133 6.27 -0.61 3.40
C LEU A 133 7.38 -1.29 2.59
N THR A 134 7.80 -0.61 1.52
CA THR A 134 8.81 -1.11 0.58
C THR A 134 9.51 0.05 -0.13
N ARG A 135 10.58 -0.26 -0.85
CA ARG A 135 11.43 0.68 -1.58
C ARG A 135 12.00 0.02 -2.84
N PHE A 136 12.17 0.81 -3.87
CA PHE A 136 12.75 0.41 -5.15
C PHE A 136 13.87 1.38 -5.53
N ASP A 137 15.03 0.87 -5.94
CA ASP A 137 16.11 1.72 -6.45
C ASP A 137 15.66 2.40 -7.74
N HIS A 138 15.81 3.73 -7.83
CA HIS A 138 15.47 4.47 -9.04
C HIS A 138 16.36 4.03 -10.22
N PRO A 139 15.81 3.82 -11.43
CA PRO A 139 16.52 3.10 -12.47
C PRO A 139 17.51 3.99 -13.24
N VAL A 140 17.39 5.30 -13.08
CA VAL A 140 18.16 6.31 -13.84
C VAL A 140 19.00 7.20 -12.91
N THR A 141 18.62 7.33 -11.64
CA THR A 141 19.23 8.29 -10.70
C THR A 141 19.87 7.50 -9.56
N PRO A 142 21.22 7.33 -9.57
CA PRO A 142 21.91 6.57 -8.53
C PRO A 142 21.62 7.09 -7.12
N GLY A 143 21.34 6.19 -6.19
CA GLY A 143 21.07 6.52 -4.78
C GLY A 143 19.68 7.09 -4.51
N ALA A 144 18.85 7.35 -5.53
CA ALA A 144 17.45 7.71 -5.34
C ALA A 144 16.57 6.45 -5.24
N GLU A 145 15.45 6.56 -4.53
CA GLU A 145 14.52 5.48 -4.28
C GLU A 145 13.08 5.92 -4.58
N VAL A 146 12.24 4.95 -4.95
CA VAL A 146 10.79 5.08 -4.93
C VAL A 146 10.26 4.29 -3.75
N ILE A 147 9.68 4.97 -2.77
CA ILE A 147 9.38 4.44 -1.45
C ILE A 147 7.88 4.42 -1.25
N VAL A 148 7.33 3.28 -0.86
CA VAL A 148 5.92 3.13 -0.47
C VAL A 148 5.86 3.16 1.05
N TYR A 149 4.97 3.97 1.63
CA TYR A 149 4.91 4.14 3.07
C TYR A 149 3.49 4.42 3.56
N GLU A 150 3.25 4.05 4.81
CA GLU A 150 2.06 4.36 5.58
C GLU A 150 2.37 5.53 6.52
N PHE A 151 1.43 6.46 6.64
CA PHE A 151 1.56 7.64 7.49
C PHE A 151 0.21 8.07 8.04
N GLU A 152 0.22 9.04 8.95
CA GLU A 152 -0.98 9.68 9.43
C GLU A 152 -1.06 11.11 8.90
N GLY A 153 -2.21 11.48 8.36
CA GLY A 153 -2.44 12.83 7.85
C GLY A 153 -3.91 13.11 7.58
N GLY A 154 -4.25 14.39 7.43
CA GLY A 154 -5.60 14.83 7.06
C GLY A 154 -5.61 15.41 5.66
N TRP A 155 -6.68 15.20 4.88
CA TRP A 155 -6.83 15.73 3.52
C TRP A 155 -6.85 17.28 3.44
N LEU A 156 -7.11 17.94 4.58
CA LEU A 156 -7.04 19.38 4.79
C LEU A 156 -6.69 19.64 6.27
N ALA A 157 -6.19 20.83 6.59
CA ALA A 157 -5.74 21.19 7.95
C ALA A 157 -6.83 21.15 9.04
N ASP A 158 -8.10 21.28 8.67
CA ASP A 158 -9.27 21.26 9.56
C ASP A 158 -10.01 19.92 9.55
N ARG A 159 -9.53 18.94 8.78
CA ARG A 159 -10.14 17.61 8.68
C ARG A 159 -9.50 16.66 9.71
N PRO A 160 -10.24 15.62 10.14
CA PRO A 160 -9.67 14.53 10.93
C PRO A 160 -8.46 13.92 10.20
N THR A 161 -7.50 13.45 10.98
CA THR A 161 -6.38 12.66 10.46
C THR A 161 -6.80 11.21 10.26
N HIS A 162 -6.35 10.62 9.16
CA HIS A 162 -6.58 9.23 8.81
C HIS A 162 -5.24 8.50 8.69
N LYS A 163 -5.28 7.17 8.76
CA LYS A 163 -4.15 6.35 8.31
C LYS A 163 -4.19 6.29 6.79
N LEU A 164 -3.09 6.67 6.16
CA LEU A 164 -2.98 6.86 4.73
C LEU A 164 -1.82 6.02 4.20
N VAL A 165 -1.88 5.68 2.91
CA VAL A 165 -0.82 5.02 2.17
C VAL A 165 -0.55 5.74 0.87
N THR A 166 0.73 5.86 0.52
CA THR A 166 1.17 6.49 -0.72
C THR A 166 2.55 5.97 -1.13
N TYR A 167 3.07 6.47 -2.24
CA TYR A 167 4.46 6.32 -2.61
C TYR A 167 5.10 7.69 -2.85
N HIS A 168 6.41 7.75 -2.74
CA HIS A 168 7.19 8.93 -3.09
C HIS A 168 8.48 8.58 -3.81
N CYS A 169 8.80 9.29 -4.89
CA CYS A 169 10.08 9.18 -5.57
C CYS A 169 11.05 10.30 -5.13
N THR A 170 12.16 9.90 -4.48
CA THR A 170 13.17 10.83 -3.96
C THR A 170 14.04 11.47 -5.05
N ALA A 171 13.83 11.12 -6.32
CA ALA A 171 14.60 11.68 -7.44
C ALA A 171 14.04 13.02 -7.93
N CYS A 172 12.73 13.27 -7.84
CA CYS A 172 12.09 14.32 -8.65
C CYS A 172 10.88 15.08 -8.03
N HIS A 173 10.32 14.68 -6.89
CA HIS A 173 9.00 15.18 -6.49
C HIS A 173 9.01 16.43 -5.60
N LEU A 174 8.53 17.52 -6.22
CA LEU A 174 8.13 18.78 -5.63
C LEU A 174 6.79 18.63 -4.92
N ASP A 175 6.64 19.42 -3.86
CA ASP A 175 5.41 19.62 -3.11
C ASP A 175 4.21 19.93 -4.02
N THR A 176 3.50 18.88 -4.40
CA THR A 176 2.10 18.93 -4.77
C THR A 176 1.48 17.66 -4.22
N PHE A 177 1.13 17.68 -2.93
CA PHE A 177 0.33 16.67 -2.24
C PHE A 177 0.81 15.24 -2.54
N THR A 178 1.78 14.72 -1.77
CA THR A 178 2.13 13.26 -1.75
C THR A 178 2.02 12.61 -3.15
N ASP A 179 2.88 13.08 -4.06
CA ASP A 179 2.98 12.68 -5.46
C ASP A 179 1.66 12.73 -6.26
N SER A 180 1.10 13.94 -6.44
CA SER A 180 -0.04 14.24 -7.33
C SER A 180 -1.38 13.62 -6.89
N GLY A 181 -1.63 13.52 -5.58
CA GLY A 181 -2.89 12.93 -5.10
C GLY A 181 -2.89 11.40 -5.10
N HIS A 182 -1.72 10.77 -5.21
CA HIS A 182 -1.63 9.32 -5.10
C HIS A 182 -1.68 8.83 -3.64
N VAL A 183 -2.68 9.29 -2.91
CA VAL A 183 -2.94 8.91 -1.52
C VAL A 183 -4.25 8.17 -1.46
N HIS A 184 -4.29 7.12 -0.66
CA HIS A 184 -5.53 6.48 -0.28
C HIS A 184 -5.58 6.30 1.24
N GLU A 185 -6.81 6.26 1.78
CA GLU A 185 -7.02 5.72 3.12
C GLU A 185 -6.51 4.28 3.15
N ASN A 186 -5.77 3.96 4.21
CA ASN A 186 -5.16 2.66 4.40
C ASN A 186 -6.14 1.77 5.16
N ASP A 187 -7.02 1.11 4.42
CA ASP A 187 -8.07 0.22 4.91
C ASP A 187 -7.65 -1.27 4.89
N GLY A 188 -6.59 -1.61 4.16
CA GLY A 188 -6.15 -2.99 4.00
C GLY A 188 -5.03 -3.17 2.96
N PRO A 189 -4.67 -4.42 2.63
CA PRO A 189 -3.55 -4.68 1.74
C PRO A 189 -3.80 -4.30 0.28
N ASP A 190 -5.05 -4.14 -0.14
CA ASP A 190 -5.35 -3.79 -1.53
C ASP A 190 -5.07 -2.32 -1.84
N THR A 191 -5.29 -1.40 -0.89
CA THR A 191 -4.85 0.00 -1.01
C THR A 191 -3.33 0.13 -0.94
N ARG A 192 -2.65 -0.69 -0.12
CA ARG A 192 -1.18 -0.82 -0.13
C ARG A 192 -0.65 -1.34 -1.47
N ARG A 193 -1.28 -2.38 -2.02
CA ARG A 193 -0.97 -2.94 -3.34
C ARG A 193 -1.18 -1.90 -4.44
N TRP A 194 -2.23 -1.10 -4.35
CA TRP A 194 -2.46 0.01 -5.27
C TRP A 194 -1.28 1.00 -5.23
N ALA A 195 -0.85 1.44 -4.04
CA ALA A 195 0.26 2.37 -3.90
C ALA A 195 1.59 1.80 -4.44
N ALA A 196 1.87 0.53 -4.14
CA ALA A 196 3.02 -0.18 -4.69
C ALA A 196 2.98 -0.32 -6.22
N ARG A 197 1.79 -0.56 -6.80
CA ARG A 197 1.60 -0.57 -8.25
C ARG A 197 1.90 0.80 -8.86
N GLN A 198 1.46 1.89 -8.24
CA GLN A 198 1.78 3.24 -8.72
C GLN A 198 3.29 3.50 -8.69
N ALA A 199 3.98 3.10 -7.61
CA ALA A 199 5.43 3.17 -7.51
C ALA A 199 6.13 2.38 -8.65
N ARG A 200 5.66 1.18 -8.97
CA ARG A 200 6.21 0.39 -10.09
C ARG A 200 5.92 1.03 -11.44
N GLN A 201 4.74 1.58 -11.65
CA GLN A 201 4.40 2.29 -12.89
C GLN A 201 5.30 3.50 -13.10
N HIS A 202 5.57 4.25 -12.03
CA HIS A 202 6.53 5.35 -12.05
C HIS A 202 7.92 4.85 -12.47
N MET A 203 8.41 3.79 -11.83
CA MET A 203 9.69 3.15 -12.14
C MET A 203 9.81 2.67 -13.59
N GLU A 204 8.78 2.01 -14.13
CA GLU A 204 8.77 1.51 -15.50
C GLU A 204 8.68 2.65 -16.53
N SER A 205 7.96 3.73 -16.21
CA SER A 205 7.94 4.95 -17.03
C SER A 205 9.34 5.57 -17.10
N ALA A 206 10.02 5.71 -15.96
CA ALA A 206 11.38 6.23 -15.87
C ALA A 206 12.39 5.39 -16.68
N LYS A 207 12.30 4.06 -16.61
CA LYS A 207 13.15 3.14 -17.39
C LYS A 207 12.96 3.32 -18.90
N LYS A 208 11.72 3.46 -19.35
CA LYS A 208 11.38 3.51 -20.78
C LYS A 208 11.65 4.87 -21.41
N HIS A 209 11.35 5.95 -20.70
CA HIS A 209 11.34 7.30 -21.26
C HIS A 209 12.45 8.21 -20.69
N GLY A 210 13.27 7.70 -19.77
CA GLY A 210 14.22 8.52 -19.01
C GLY A 210 13.51 9.44 -18.02
N VAL A 211 14.24 10.41 -17.46
CA VAL A 211 13.68 11.43 -16.56
C VAL A 211 13.25 12.63 -17.38
N ASN A 212 11.93 12.81 -17.52
CA ASN A 212 11.24 13.87 -18.27
C ASN A 212 11.86 14.35 -19.60
N ARG A 213 12.64 13.53 -20.30
CA ARG A 213 13.41 13.93 -21.48
C ARG A 213 12.53 14.56 -22.57
N ASP A 214 11.34 13.99 -22.76
CA ASP A 214 10.38 14.37 -23.79
C ASP A 214 8.97 14.67 -23.21
N GLY A 215 8.85 14.88 -21.89
CA GLY A 215 7.54 15.07 -21.23
C GLY A 215 6.70 13.79 -21.06
N GLN A 216 7.19 12.63 -21.54
CA GLN A 216 6.46 11.35 -21.54
C GLN A 216 6.73 10.48 -20.30
N SER A 217 7.66 10.90 -19.45
CA SER A 217 7.97 10.21 -18.20
C SER A 217 7.06 10.70 -17.09
N ALA A 218 6.61 9.79 -16.22
CA ALA A 218 5.96 10.17 -14.98
C ALA A 218 6.92 10.89 -14.01
N CYS A 219 8.24 10.79 -14.22
CA CYS A 219 9.24 11.57 -13.52
C CYS A 219 9.29 13.01 -14.07
N ARG A 220 9.27 14.01 -13.19
CA ARG A 220 9.49 15.43 -13.54
C ARG A 220 11.00 15.75 -13.67
N PRO A 221 11.39 16.84 -14.36
CA PRO A 221 12.78 17.29 -14.38
C PRO A 221 13.20 17.80 -13.01
N ASN A 222 14.43 17.48 -12.60
CA ASN A 222 15.02 17.93 -11.34
C ASN A 222 15.81 19.25 -11.53
N ASN A 223 15.17 20.32 -12.01
CA ASN A 223 15.88 21.55 -12.36
C ASN A 223 15.36 22.86 -11.75
N GLY A 224 14.44 22.86 -10.77
CA GLY A 224 14.01 24.11 -10.12
C GLY A 224 13.05 24.98 -10.92
N GLU A 225 12.87 24.70 -12.20
CA GLU A 225 12.35 25.70 -13.15
C GLU A 225 10.85 25.96 -12.95
N MET A 226 10.07 24.93 -12.62
CA MET A 226 8.66 25.10 -12.30
C MET A 226 8.45 25.91 -11.02
N LEU A 227 9.23 25.68 -9.97
CA LEU A 227 9.13 26.44 -8.72
C LEU A 227 9.55 27.89 -8.93
N ARG A 228 10.59 28.13 -9.74
CA ARG A 228 10.97 29.49 -10.17
C ARG A 228 9.80 30.20 -10.86
N ILE A 229 9.09 29.52 -11.77
CA ILE A 229 7.91 30.08 -12.47
C ILE A 229 6.75 30.33 -11.51
N VAL A 230 6.49 29.43 -10.56
CA VAL A 230 5.43 29.58 -9.54
C VAL A 230 5.76 30.72 -8.57
N ASN A 231 6.99 30.82 -8.06
CA ASN A 231 7.44 31.92 -7.21
C ASN A 231 7.38 33.27 -7.95
N GLU A 232 7.79 33.31 -9.22
CA GLU A 232 7.60 34.48 -10.09
C GLU A 232 6.13 34.87 -10.20
N MET A 233 5.22 33.90 -10.31
CA MET A 233 3.78 34.16 -10.42
C MET A 233 3.14 34.56 -9.09
N ALA A 234 3.56 33.98 -7.97
CA ALA A 234 3.13 34.33 -6.62
C ALA A 234 3.55 35.76 -6.26
N LYS A 235 4.80 36.14 -6.58
CA LYS A 235 5.32 37.52 -6.48
C LYS A 235 4.45 38.49 -7.30
N LYS A 236 4.10 38.13 -8.54
CA LYS A 236 3.22 38.95 -9.41
C LYS A 236 1.78 39.06 -8.93
N ARG A 237 1.28 38.10 -8.12
CA ARG A 237 -0.10 38.03 -7.63
C ARG A 237 -0.28 38.48 -6.17
N ARG A 238 0.71 39.18 -5.59
CA ARG A 238 0.71 39.75 -4.21
C ARG A 238 0.71 38.74 -3.06
N TYR A 239 1.21 37.52 -3.26
CA TYR A 239 1.42 36.56 -2.15
C TYR A 239 2.85 36.68 -1.57
N GLU A 240 3.29 37.91 -1.26
CA GLU A 240 4.68 38.22 -0.88
C GLU A 240 5.10 37.68 0.50
N HIS A 241 4.15 37.28 1.34
CA HIS A 241 4.41 36.98 2.75
C HIS A 241 4.77 35.51 3.05
N ALA A 242 4.84 34.65 2.04
CA ALA A 242 5.25 33.25 2.17
C ALA A 242 5.99 32.77 0.90
N PRO A 243 7.19 33.28 0.60
CA PRO A 243 7.97 32.78 -0.51
C PRO A 243 8.30 31.30 -0.28
N LEU A 244 8.03 30.45 -1.28
CA LEU A 244 8.55 29.08 -1.27
C LEU A 244 10.08 29.13 -1.40
N PRO A 245 10.83 28.20 -0.80
CA PRO A 245 12.28 28.14 -0.94
C PRO A 245 12.73 28.22 -2.40
N ASP A 246 13.85 28.89 -2.66
CA ASP A 246 14.36 29.09 -4.03
C ASP A 246 14.94 27.80 -4.66
N THR A 247 15.05 26.70 -3.90
CA THR A 247 15.43 25.38 -4.40
C THR A 247 14.45 24.28 -3.98
N ASP A 248 14.06 23.50 -4.98
CA ASP A 248 13.12 22.37 -4.97
C ASP A 248 13.36 21.33 -3.85
N ASP A 249 14.62 21.03 -3.56
CA ASP A 249 15.01 19.99 -2.60
C ASP A 249 14.70 20.36 -1.15
N ALA A 250 14.81 21.65 -0.80
CA ALA A 250 14.73 22.10 0.58
C ALA A 250 13.31 21.98 1.13
N TYR A 251 12.28 22.29 0.34
CA TYR A 251 10.91 22.24 0.82
C TYR A 251 10.44 20.80 1.05
N CYS A 252 10.62 19.90 0.08
CA CYS A 252 10.23 18.51 0.25
C CYS A 252 10.97 17.85 1.44
N ALA A 253 12.25 18.19 1.63
CA ALA A 253 13.06 17.71 2.73
C ALA A 253 12.68 18.27 4.12
N ILE A 254 11.99 19.41 4.19
CA ILE A 254 11.61 20.04 5.46
C ILE A 254 10.12 19.83 5.77
N HIS A 255 9.24 19.89 4.76
CA HIS A 255 7.78 19.91 4.92
C HIS A 255 7.03 18.86 4.10
N GLY A 256 7.67 18.23 3.10
CA GLY A 256 7.03 17.29 2.19
C GLY A 256 7.29 15.81 2.52
N PRO A 257 6.94 14.88 1.61
CA PRO A 257 7.15 13.45 1.76
C PRO A 257 8.56 13.02 2.18
N CYS A 258 9.62 13.69 1.71
CA CYS A 258 10.99 13.40 2.12
C CYS A 258 11.23 13.64 3.63
N SER A 259 10.56 14.63 4.24
CA SER A 259 10.62 14.87 5.69
C SER A 259 9.97 13.73 6.48
N ILE A 260 8.77 13.29 6.05
CA ILE A 260 8.05 12.15 6.63
C ILE A 260 8.92 10.90 6.53
N ILE A 261 9.44 10.59 5.35
CA ILE A 261 10.30 9.41 5.11
C ILE A 261 11.56 9.45 5.99
N ARG A 262 12.17 10.62 6.19
CA ARG A 262 13.32 10.78 7.09
C ARG A 262 12.95 10.42 8.53
N GLU A 263 11.82 10.87 9.02
CA GLU A 263 11.33 10.56 10.38
C GLU A 263 11.00 9.07 10.51
N LEU A 264 10.33 8.48 9.52
CA LEU A 264 10.06 7.03 9.47
C LEU A 264 11.34 6.21 9.49
N ARG A 265 12.38 6.62 8.75
CA ARG A 265 13.71 5.96 8.77
C ARG A 265 14.40 6.06 10.12
N ALA A 266 14.17 7.15 10.85
CA ALA A 266 14.67 7.34 12.20
C ALA A 266 13.88 6.56 13.25
N GLY A 267 12.80 5.86 12.86
CA GLY A 267 11.91 5.19 13.81
C GLY A 267 11.11 6.17 14.65
N VAL A 268 10.85 7.37 14.12
CA VAL A 268 10.11 8.43 14.78
C VAL A 268 8.75 8.56 14.11
N ARG A 269 7.70 8.77 14.92
CA ARG A 269 6.36 9.04 14.41
C ARG A 269 6.38 10.43 13.80
N PRO A 270 6.10 10.56 12.49
CA PRO A 270 6.02 11.88 11.90
C PRO A 270 4.92 12.69 12.55
N ALA A 271 5.09 14.01 12.63
CA ALA A 271 3.96 14.87 12.93
C ALA A 271 2.86 14.58 11.90
N ALA A 272 1.60 14.55 12.34
CA ALA A 272 0.49 14.32 11.43
C ALA A 272 0.60 15.35 10.30
N ALA A 273 0.83 14.85 9.09
CA ALA A 273 1.04 15.72 7.95
C ALA A 273 -0.32 16.31 7.57
N TYR A 274 -0.34 17.61 7.33
CA TYR A 274 -1.42 18.20 6.56
C TYR A 274 -1.17 17.77 5.11
N ALA A 275 -2.09 16.98 4.56
CA ALA A 275 -2.13 16.74 3.14
C ALA A 275 -2.73 17.98 2.48
#